data_AF-A0A8J2H0T8-F1
#
_entry.id   AF-A0A8J2H0T8-F1
#
_cell.length_a   1.000
_cell.length_b   1.000
_cell.length_c   1.000
_cell.angle_alpha   90.00
_cell.angle_beta   90.00
_cell.angle_gamma   90.00
#
_symmetry.space_group_name_H-M   'P 1'
#
loop_
_entity.id
_entity.type
_entity.pdbx_description
1 polymer ?
#
loop_
_entity_poly.entity_id
_entity_poly.type
_entity_poly.pdbx_seq_one_letter_code
_entity_poly.pdbx_strand_id
1 'polypeptide(L)'
;MLNVRFIIAKISKISTARTIKEKFIINIPDICNDNEQTIKFNELVDLLVAAGYFRARIKGLSNFDKVIGGITWCIESCNFDVNVNFLFHENLSIGQKIALTEKIVCMLLKMSCPFRIEPHQVQGLDYIHIFPVIQWLVKKSIETRKESAGFVRLLSHRQFYKTRNVLDKKFHSSCDSKEYNDFNIKIIKNIYEPRRRLKKDLPLLAQVPKLKSTILEYGIFLFPSTTYKNLNHFEVDNNKIKIKTISTPNVEDEYSKLSETIVCIDKNQMGSIVSSQINQEMETFGRNFTPCIDRKDTDSDANLYEALRKKKMSWLNQVQKIKHDQSELLQKISRLIERMEKISENQSKIENNTSQLANLKNFDNKSVIEKLEQLIAVHMSLKDQETKFREQCKKDRTYLQIICDTVENAASVTKQSHYKEYDEFKLSINKIRLTLAKKNRACVLLTRQLDDVPRRFELTQYQRRFMELYNQGKKERSIHLTKN
;
A
#
# COMPACT_ATOMS: atom_id res chain seq x y z
N MET A 1 -40.75 13.21 0.04
CA MET A 1 -40.94 14.58 0.56
C MET A 1 -42.13 14.74 1.52
N LEU A 2 -43.23 13.99 1.35
CA LEU A 2 -44.42 14.07 2.22
C LEU A 2 -44.13 13.73 3.71
N ASN A 3 -43.37 12.66 3.99
CA ASN A 3 -43.03 12.30 5.38
C ASN A 3 -42.19 13.38 6.09
N VAL A 4 -41.25 14.01 5.40
CA VAL A 4 -40.36 15.03 6.02
C VAL A 4 -41.13 16.30 6.39
N ARG A 5 -42.07 16.75 5.54
CA ARG A 5 -42.95 17.89 5.87
C ARG A 5 -43.89 17.56 7.03
N PHE A 6 -44.43 16.35 7.08
CA PHE A 6 -45.28 15.88 8.17
C PHE A 6 -44.53 15.81 9.52
N ILE A 7 -43.28 15.36 9.50
CA ILE A 7 -42.42 15.29 10.69
C ILE A 7 -42.06 16.69 11.21
N ILE A 8 -41.69 17.62 10.32
CA ILE A 8 -41.40 19.01 10.70
C ILE A 8 -42.64 19.69 11.28
N ALA A 9 -43.83 19.45 10.69
CA ALA A 9 -45.10 19.94 11.22
C ALA A 9 -45.40 19.35 12.62
N LYS A 10 -45.16 18.06 12.84
CA LYS A 10 -45.34 17.40 14.15
C LYS A 10 -44.38 17.95 15.21
N ILE A 11 -43.12 18.20 14.86
CA ILE A 11 -42.12 18.83 15.74
C ILE A 11 -42.52 20.28 16.10
N SER A 12 -43.06 21.04 15.15
CA SER A 12 -43.53 22.42 15.39
C SER A 12 -44.76 22.49 16.32
N LYS A 13 -45.68 21.52 16.21
CA LYS A 13 -46.85 21.41 17.10
C LYS A 13 -46.48 20.98 18.52
N ILE A 14 -45.46 20.13 18.68
CA ILE A 14 -44.97 19.71 20.01
C ILE A 14 -44.23 20.88 20.71
N SER A 15 -43.53 21.74 19.96
CA SER A 15 -42.83 22.91 20.52
C SER A 15 -43.79 23.99 21.03
N THR A 16 -44.95 24.17 20.39
CA THR A 16 -45.96 25.17 20.78
C THR A 16 -46.83 24.70 21.94
N ALA A 17 -46.97 23.39 22.15
CA ALA A 17 -47.68 22.83 23.31
C ALA A 17 -46.89 22.90 24.63
N ARG A 18 -45.55 23.04 24.57
CA ARG A 18 -44.68 23.16 25.76
C ARG A 18 -44.80 24.51 26.47
N THR A 19 -44.95 25.61 25.73
CA THR A 19 -45.09 26.96 26.30
C THR A 19 -46.37 27.18 27.11
N ILE A 20 -47.38 26.30 26.96
CA ILE A 20 -48.66 26.41 27.66
C ILE A 20 -48.65 25.63 29.00
N LYS A 21 -47.75 24.66 29.18
CA LYS A 21 -47.72 23.80 30.38
C LYS A 21 -46.81 24.29 31.52
N GLU A 22 -45.97 25.31 31.30
CA GLU A 22 -45.07 25.85 32.34
C GLU A 22 -45.76 26.70 33.43
N LYS A 23 -47.09 26.88 33.38
CA LYS A 23 -47.83 27.69 34.38
C LYS A 23 -48.56 26.93 35.48
N PHE A 24 -48.48 25.60 35.54
CA PHE A 24 -49.14 24.83 36.61
C PHE A 24 -48.22 23.73 37.13
N ILE A 25 -47.45 24.03 38.18
CA ILE A 25 -46.78 23.03 39.01
C ILE A 25 -47.02 23.40 40.47
N ILE A 26 -47.87 22.63 41.15
CA ILE A 26 -47.89 22.50 42.61
C ILE A 26 -47.76 21.01 42.94
N ASN A 27 -46.71 20.72 43.71
CA ASN A 27 -46.23 19.48 44.32
C ASN A 27 -47.27 18.40 44.67
N ILE A 28 -47.03 17.13 44.28
CA ILE A 28 -47.19 15.90 45.10
C ILE A 28 -46.17 14.82 44.60
N PRO A 29 -45.48 14.06 45.48
CA PRO A 29 -44.31 13.22 45.14
C PRO A 29 -44.62 11.74 44.79
N ASP A 30 -43.70 11.17 44.00
CA ASP A 30 -43.13 9.80 44.02
C ASP A 30 -43.91 8.55 43.56
N ILE A 31 -45.10 8.66 42.96
CA ILE A 31 -45.71 7.53 42.20
C ILE A 31 -46.02 7.91 40.73
N CYS A 32 -46.03 9.20 40.40
CA CYS A 32 -46.43 9.69 39.07
C CYS A 32 -45.28 9.76 38.05
N ASN A 33 -44.01 9.77 38.50
CA ASN A 33 -42.85 9.97 37.62
C ASN A 33 -42.65 8.83 36.62
N ASP A 34 -42.92 7.57 36.99
CA ASP A 34 -42.75 6.41 36.11
C ASP A 34 -43.74 6.42 34.93
N ASN A 35 -44.95 6.93 35.17
CA ASN A 35 -45.97 7.10 34.12
C ASN A 35 -45.56 8.19 33.13
N GLU A 36 -44.98 9.29 33.60
CA GLU A 36 -44.48 10.35 32.72
C GLU A 36 -43.26 9.89 31.91
N GLN A 37 -42.34 9.13 32.52
CA GLN A 37 -41.18 8.56 31.85
C GLN A 37 -41.58 7.57 30.76
N THR A 38 -42.56 6.71 31.00
CA THR A 38 -43.06 5.76 29.99
C THR A 38 -43.79 6.44 28.83
N ILE A 39 -44.55 7.51 29.10
CA ILE A 39 -45.15 8.35 28.04
C ILE A 39 -44.06 9.00 27.20
N LYS A 40 -43.03 9.60 27.82
CA LYS A 40 -41.90 10.22 27.12
C LYS A 40 -41.08 9.22 26.31
N PHE A 41 -40.93 7.99 26.81
CA PHE A 41 -40.31 6.91 26.08
C PHE A 41 -41.09 6.53 24.81
N ASN A 42 -42.42 6.41 24.89
CA ASN A 42 -43.24 6.12 23.72
C ASN A 42 -43.17 7.26 22.68
N GLU A 43 -43.22 8.52 23.13
CA GLU A 43 -43.02 9.68 22.24
C GLU A 43 -41.63 9.68 21.57
N LEU A 44 -40.59 9.28 22.29
CA LEU A 44 -39.23 9.14 21.79
C LEU A 44 -39.15 8.05 20.72
N VAL A 45 -39.73 6.87 20.97
CA VAL A 45 -39.80 5.77 20.01
C VAL A 45 -40.53 6.22 18.74
N ASP A 46 -41.65 6.91 18.87
CA ASP A 46 -42.40 7.44 17.74
C ASP A 46 -41.59 8.45 16.91
N LEU A 47 -40.83 9.33 17.57
CA LEU A 47 -39.94 10.28 16.89
C LEU A 47 -38.82 9.58 16.13
N LEU A 48 -38.21 8.54 16.71
CA LEU A 48 -37.17 7.74 16.07
C LEU A 48 -37.71 6.96 14.86
N VAL A 49 -38.88 6.34 15.00
CA VAL A 49 -39.55 5.63 13.90
C VAL A 49 -39.89 6.60 12.77
N ALA A 50 -40.39 7.79 13.10
CA ALA A 50 -40.69 8.82 12.11
C ALA A 50 -39.41 9.30 11.40
N ALA A 51 -38.28 9.41 12.11
CA ALA A 51 -36.99 9.77 11.52
C ALA A 51 -36.46 8.72 10.53
N GLY A 52 -36.82 7.44 10.72
CA GLY A 52 -36.40 6.30 9.89
C GLY A 52 -35.67 5.17 10.64
N TYR A 53 -35.67 5.18 11.97
CA TYR A 53 -35.08 4.12 12.79
C TYR A 53 -36.14 3.11 13.24
N PHE A 54 -36.32 2.05 12.46
CA PHE A 54 -37.39 1.05 12.71
C PHE A 54 -37.07 0.04 13.81
N ARG A 55 -35.79 -0.11 14.19
CA ARG A 55 -35.34 -1.06 15.22
C ARG A 55 -35.90 -0.72 16.61
N ALA A 56 -36.30 0.53 16.86
CA ALA A 56 -36.97 0.93 18.09
C ALA A 56 -38.33 0.23 18.33
N ARG A 57 -39.00 -0.28 17.27
CA ARG A 57 -40.31 -0.95 17.37
C ARG A 57 -40.21 -2.43 17.79
N ILE A 58 -39.03 -3.01 17.84
CA ILE A 58 -38.84 -4.42 18.15
C ILE A 58 -39.11 -4.67 19.64
N LYS A 59 -40.10 -5.50 19.96
CA LYS A 59 -40.57 -5.75 21.33
C LYS A 59 -39.60 -6.56 22.21
N GLY A 60 -38.59 -7.21 21.60
CA GLY A 60 -37.57 -8.02 22.30
C GLY A 60 -36.26 -7.31 22.62
N LEU A 61 -36.14 -6.01 22.31
CA LEU A 61 -34.92 -5.23 22.58
C LEU A 61 -35.07 -4.40 23.87
N SER A 62 -33.99 -4.28 24.65
CA SER A 62 -34.00 -3.48 25.87
C SER A 62 -34.32 -2.00 25.57
N ASN A 63 -35.00 -1.32 26.49
CA ASN A 63 -35.34 0.09 26.31
C ASN A 63 -34.09 0.96 26.16
N PHE A 64 -33.01 0.61 26.88
CA PHE A 64 -31.68 1.22 26.73
C PHE A 64 -31.15 1.08 25.30
N ASP A 65 -31.18 -0.13 24.74
CA ASP A 65 -30.61 -0.41 23.43
C ASP A 65 -31.42 0.24 22.29
N LYS A 66 -32.75 0.37 22.46
CA LYS A 66 -33.61 1.13 21.54
C LYS A 66 -33.20 2.60 21.47
N VAL A 67 -32.92 3.20 22.63
CA VAL A 67 -32.55 4.62 22.74
C VAL A 67 -31.11 4.86 22.28
N ILE A 68 -30.15 4.08 22.77
CA ILE A 68 -28.74 4.18 22.36
C ILE A 68 -28.58 3.90 20.87
N GLY A 69 -29.21 2.84 20.36
CA GLY A 69 -29.19 2.54 18.94
C GLY A 69 -29.79 3.68 18.10
N GLY A 70 -30.85 4.33 18.60
CA GLY A 70 -31.43 5.52 17.98
C GLY A 70 -30.51 6.73 17.98
N ILE A 71 -29.83 7.02 19.10
CA ILE A 71 -28.87 8.12 19.23
C ILE A 71 -27.67 7.89 18.30
N THR A 72 -27.08 6.69 18.34
CA THR A 72 -25.96 6.29 17.49
C THR A 72 -26.31 6.42 16.01
N TRP A 73 -27.48 5.94 15.60
CA TRP A 73 -27.96 6.07 14.23
C TRP A 73 -28.13 7.53 13.81
N CYS A 74 -28.62 8.40 14.72
CA CYS A 74 -28.73 9.83 14.43
C CYS A 74 -27.35 10.47 14.24
N ILE A 75 -26.34 10.08 15.02
CA ILE A 75 -24.97 10.56 14.91
C ILE A 75 -24.34 10.11 13.58
N GLU A 76 -24.45 8.83 13.25
CA GLU A 76 -23.97 8.28 11.96
C GLU A 76 -24.62 9.01 10.77
N SER A 77 -25.91 9.29 10.89
CA SER A 77 -26.67 10.01 9.87
C SER A 77 -26.30 11.49 9.70
N CYS A 78 -25.53 12.07 10.63
CA CYS A 78 -25.10 13.45 10.53
C CYS A 78 -23.79 13.64 9.74
N ASN A 79 -23.20 12.59 9.15
CA ASN A 79 -21.98 12.67 8.31
C ASN A 79 -20.79 13.41 8.98
N PHE A 80 -20.65 13.34 10.30
CA PHE A 80 -19.43 13.78 10.98
C PHE A 80 -18.45 12.61 11.01
N ASP A 81 -17.15 12.88 10.87
CA ASP A 81 -16.09 11.86 10.82
C ASP A 81 -16.14 10.94 12.05
N VAL A 82 -16.81 9.80 11.88
CA VAL A 82 -17.00 8.79 12.91
C VAL A 82 -15.72 7.95 12.99
N ASN A 83 -14.69 8.48 13.66
CA ASN A 83 -13.54 7.69 14.09
C ASN A 83 -13.83 6.83 15.34
N VAL A 84 -15.10 6.51 15.59
CA VAL A 84 -15.51 5.65 16.69
C VAL A 84 -16.49 4.63 16.15
N ASN A 85 -15.98 3.43 15.86
CA ASN A 85 -16.82 2.29 15.58
C ASN A 85 -17.75 2.04 16.77
N PHE A 86 -19.00 2.49 16.65
CA PHE A 86 -20.10 2.08 17.51
C PHE A 86 -20.50 0.66 17.13
N LEU A 87 -19.58 -0.30 17.28
CA LEU A 87 -19.86 -1.72 17.13
C LEU A 87 -20.80 -2.12 18.25
N PHE A 88 -22.10 -1.97 17.97
CA PHE A 88 -23.17 -2.32 18.88
C PHE A 88 -23.41 -3.83 18.79
N HIS A 89 -23.26 -4.52 19.92
CA HIS A 89 -23.69 -5.90 20.10
C HIS A 89 -24.89 -5.95 21.04
N GLU A 90 -25.87 -6.80 20.77
CA GLU A 90 -27.16 -6.83 21.50
C GLU A 90 -27.02 -7.23 22.99
N ASN A 91 -25.84 -7.75 23.41
CA ASN A 91 -25.53 -8.19 24.77
C ASN A 91 -24.26 -7.54 25.33
N LEU A 92 -24.17 -6.21 25.32
CA LEU A 92 -23.02 -5.48 25.88
C LEU A 92 -22.96 -5.64 27.41
N SER A 93 -21.75 -5.90 27.94
CA SER A 93 -21.52 -5.92 29.38
C SER A 93 -21.75 -4.53 29.98
N ILE A 94 -22.09 -4.45 31.27
CA ILE A 94 -22.41 -3.17 31.93
C ILE A 94 -21.28 -2.14 31.79
N GLY A 95 -20.02 -2.60 31.87
CA GLY A 95 -18.84 -1.74 31.65
C GLY A 95 -18.71 -1.25 30.20
N GLN A 96 -19.07 -2.07 29.21
CA GLN A 96 -19.10 -1.65 27.81
C GLN A 96 -20.23 -0.65 27.54
N LYS A 97 -21.40 -0.82 28.19
CA LYS A 97 -22.51 0.15 28.10
C LYS A 97 -22.09 1.53 28.61
N ILE A 98 -21.38 1.58 29.75
CA ILE A 98 -20.84 2.83 30.31
C ILE A 98 -19.84 3.48 29.35
N ALA A 99 -18.85 2.72 28.87
CA ALA A 99 -17.85 3.24 27.92
C ALA A 99 -18.47 3.73 26.60
N LEU A 100 -19.55 3.10 26.12
CA LEU A 100 -20.29 3.57 24.95
C LEU A 100 -21.05 4.86 25.23
N THR A 101 -21.72 4.97 26.38
CA THR A 101 -22.44 6.20 26.76
C THR A 101 -21.50 7.41 26.89
N GLU A 102 -20.31 7.23 27.47
CA GLU A 102 -19.29 8.28 27.55
C GLU A 102 -18.82 8.74 26.17
N LYS A 103 -18.57 7.78 25.26
CA LYS A 103 -18.19 8.09 23.86
C LYS A 103 -19.29 8.87 23.13
N ILE A 104 -20.54 8.49 23.34
CA ILE A 104 -21.70 9.19 22.77
C ILE A 104 -21.77 10.62 23.32
N VAL A 105 -21.65 10.82 24.63
CA VAL A 105 -21.67 12.16 25.26
C VAL A 105 -20.53 13.03 24.72
N CYS A 106 -19.31 12.50 24.60
CA CYS A 106 -18.19 13.20 23.97
C CYS A 106 -18.50 13.60 22.51
N MET A 107 -19.19 12.75 21.76
CA MET A 107 -19.60 13.07 20.39
C MET A 107 -20.68 14.15 20.35
N LEU A 108 -21.67 14.09 21.25
CA LEU A 108 -22.70 15.13 21.36
C LEU A 108 -22.12 16.51 21.67
N LEU A 109 -21.04 16.56 22.46
CA LEU A 109 -20.29 17.79 22.70
C LEU A 109 -19.58 18.30 21.44
N LYS A 110 -18.93 17.42 20.67
CA LYS A 110 -18.30 17.79 19.37
C LYS A 110 -19.33 18.31 18.36
N MET A 111 -20.52 17.74 18.36
CA MET A 111 -21.66 18.15 17.53
C MET A 111 -22.27 19.50 17.97
N SER A 112 -21.76 20.12 19.04
CA SER A 112 -22.29 21.35 19.63
C SER A 112 -23.77 21.24 20.03
N CYS A 113 -24.16 20.11 20.64
CA CYS A 113 -25.51 19.96 21.20
C CYS A 113 -25.72 20.98 22.35
N PRO A 114 -26.82 21.76 22.34
CA PRO A 114 -27.09 22.76 23.38
C PRO A 114 -27.52 22.14 24.72
N PHE A 115 -27.94 20.87 24.71
CA PHE A 115 -28.39 20.16 25.89
C PHE A 115 -27.27 19.31 26.47
N ARG A 116 -27.03 19.45 27.78
CA ARG A 116 -26.03 18.67 28.52
C ARG A 116 -26.67 17.38 29.01
N ILE A 117 -26.02 16.25 28.69
CA ILE A 117 -26.38 14.92 29.20
C ILE A 117 -25.15 14.34 29.86
N GLU A 118 -25.34 13.77 31.05
CA GLU A 118 -24.33 12.98 31.74
C GLU A 118 -24.48 11.47 31.44
N PRO A 119 -23.39 10.69 31.43
CA PRO A 119 -23.46 9.25 31.17
C PRO A 119 -24.44 8.50 32.10
N HIS A 120 -24.52 8.90 33.37
CA HIS A 120 -25.45 8.33 34.35
C HIS A 120 -26.92 8.49 33.93
N GLN A 121 -27.30 9.64 33.35
CA GLN A 121 -28.68 9.90 32.94
C GLN A 121 -29.14 8.98 31.79
N VAL A 122 -28.20 8.61 30.91
CA VAL A 122 -28.46 7.68 29.79
C VAL A 122 -28.58 6.24 30.28
N GLN A 123 -27.74 5.84 31.24
CA GLN A 123 -27.81 4.52 31.87
C GLN A 123 -29.03 4.37 32.78
N GLY A 124 -29.39 5.42 33.52
CA GLY A 124 -30.56 5.49 34.41
C GLY A 124 -31.90 5.60 33.69
N LEU A 125 -31.91 5.55 32.35
CA LEU A 125 -33.12 5.62 31.52
C LEU A 125 -33.97 6.86 31.77
N ASP A 126 -33.33 8.00 32.03
CA ASP A 126 -34.02 9.26 32.26
C ASP A 126 -34.51 9.88 30.94
N TYR A 127 -35.66 9.39 30.47
CA TYR A 127 -36.23 9.81 29.19
C TYR A 127 -36.63 11.29 29.15
N ILE A 128 -36.80 11.94 30.30
CA ILE A 128 -37.19 13.35 30.39
C ILE A 128 -36.03 14.22 29.85
N HIS A 129 -34.81 13.92 30.27
CA HIS A 129 -33.60 14.64 29.85
C HIS A 129 -33.04 14.14 28.51
N ILE A 130 -33.25 12.86 28.18
CA ILE A 130 -32.81 12.30 26.89
C ILE A 130 -33.67 12.81 25.72
N PHE A 131 -34.97 13.03 25.95
CA PHE A 131 -35.92 13.39 24.89
C PHE A 131 -35.54 14.68 24.11
N PRO A 132 -35.20 15.82 24.77
CA PRO A 132 -34.77 17.03 24.06
C PRO A 132 -33.57 16.81 23.14
N VAL A 133 -32.65 15.93 23.55
CA VAL A 133 -31.44 15.64 22.77
C VAL A 133 -31.77 14.81 21.54
N ILE A 134 -32.63 13.81 21.67
CA ILE A 134 -33.10 13.04 20.51
C ILE A 134 -33.92 13.92 19.57
N GLN A 135 -34.77 14.81 20.10
CA GLN A 135 -35.52 15.75 19.27
C GLN A 135 -34.57 16.66 18.46
N TRP A 136 -33.50 17.16 19.07
CA TRP A 136 -32.49 17.95 18.39
C TRP A 136 -31.70 17.13 17.36
N LEU A 137 -31.26 15.92 17.72
CA LEU A 137 -30.53 15.01 16.83
C LEU A 137 -31.35 14.59 15.61
N VAL A 138 -32.64 14.29 15.81
CA VAL A 138 -33.56 13.95 14.71
C VAL A 138 -33.75 15.17 13.80
N LYS A 139 -33.89 16.38 14.36
CA LYS A 139 -33.97 17.60 13.56
C LYS A 139 -32.70 17.81 12.73
N LYS A 140 -31.53 17.64 13.37
CA LYS A 140 -30.22 17.83 12.73
C LYS A 140 -29.95 16.78 11.65
N SER A 141 -30.22 15.50 11.92
CA SER A 141 -30.04 14.42 10.94
C SER A 141 -30.94 14.58 9.72
N ILE A 142 -32.16 15.10 9.87
CA ILE A 142 -33.05 15.40 8.74
C ILE A 142 -32.51 16.58 7.91
N GLU A 143 -31.95 17.61 8.55
CA GLU A 143 -31.31 18.74 7.86
C GLU A 143 -30.10 18.27 7.03
N THR A 144 -29.18 17.51 7.63
CA THR A 144 -28.00 16.96 6.93
C THR A 144 -28.39 16.02 5.79
N ARG A 145 -29.44 15.22 5.94
CA ARG A 145 -29.96 14.38 4.85
C ARG A 145 -30.55 15.18 3.71
N LYS A 146 -31.18 16.33 3.96
CA LYS A 146 -31.68 17.20 2.89
C LYS A 146 -30.51 17.80 2.10
N GLU A 147 -29.46 18.22 2.78
CA GLU A 147 -28.24 18.75 2.15
C GLU A 147 -27.54 17.64 1.33
N SER A 148 -27.40 16.45 1.91
CA SER A 148 -26.71 15.32 1.28
C SER A 148 -27.56 14.59 0.21
N ALA A 149 -28.87 14.81 0.15
CA ALA A 149 -29.77 14.09 -0.76
C ALA A 149 -29.40 14.26 -2.24
N GLY A 150 -28.98 15.46 -2.64
CA GLY A 150 -28.55 15.73 -4.01
C GLY A 150 -27.29 14.95 -4.38
N PHE A 151 -26.29 14.97 -3.48
CA PHE A 151 -25.05 14.23 -3.65
C PHE A 151 -25.28 12.72 -3.71
N VAL A 152 -26.06 12.15 -2.79
CA VAL A 152 -26.37 10.72 -2.77
C VAL A 152 -27.15 10.31 -4.03
N ARG A 153 -28.07 11.14 -4.53
CA ARG A 153 -28.79 10.89 -5.78
C ARG A 153 -27.85 10.91 -6.99
N LEU A 154 -26.90 11.85 -7.03
CA LEU A 154 -25.91 11.90 -8.11
C LEU A 154 -24.97 10.68 -8.07
N LEU A 155 -24.53 10.28 -6.87
CA LEU A 155 -23.74 9.07 -6.68
C LEU A 155 -24.50 7.83 -7.12
N SER A 156 -25.77 7.68 -6.76
CA SER A 156 -26.58 6.53 -7.17
C SER A 156 -26.78 6.49 -8.68
N HIS A 157 -27.01 7.65 -9.33
CA HIS A 157 -27.05 7.73 -10.79
C HIS A 157 -25.71 7.31 -11.41
N ARG A 158 -24.58 7.84 -10.92
CA ARG A 158 -23.24 7.46 -11.41
C ARG A 158 -22.97 5.98 -11.24
N GLN A 159 -23.32 5.41 -10.10
CA GLN A 159 -23.14 3.98 -9.84
C GLN A 159 -24.03 3.13 -10.75
N PHE A 160 -25.28 3.54 -10.96
CA PHE A 160 -26.19 2.89 -11.89
C PHE A 160 -25.64 2.90 -13.33
N TYR A 161 -25.18 4.05 -13.82
CA TYR A 161 -24.58 4.15 -15.15
C TYR A 161 -23.28 3.34 -15.27
N LYS A 162 -22.45 3.31 -14.23
CA LYS A 162 -21.24 2.48 -14.20
C LYS A 162 -21.59 0.99 -14.32
N THR A 163 -22.56 0.50 -13.54
CA THR A 163 -23.00 -0.89 -13.61
C THR A 163 -23.70 -1.21 -14.92
N ARG A 164 -24.50 -0.28 -15.46
CA ARG A 164 -25.16 -0.43 -16.76
C ARG A 164 -24.14 -0.52 -17.90
N ASN A 165 -23.14 0.35 -17.95
CA ASN A 165 -22.10 0.29 -18.98
C ASN A 165 -21.31 -1.02 -18.94
N VAL A 166 -21.14 -1.62 -17.76
CA VAL A 166 -20.54 -2.96 -17.61
C VAL A 166 -21.48 -4.04 -18.16
N LEU A 167 -22.79 -3.90 -17.98
CA LEU A 167 -23.78 -4.82 -18.54
C LEU A 167 -23.87 -4.67 -20.07
N ASP A 168 -23.95 -3.45 -20.59
CA ASP A 168 -24.05 -3.16 -22.03
C ASP A 168 -22.79 -3.63 -22.78
N LYS A 169 -21.58 -3.54 -22.18
CA LYS A 169 -20.37 -4.15 -22.74
C LYS A 169 -20.43 -5.67 -22.84
N LYS A 170 -21.12 -6.36 -21.91
CA LYS A 170 -21.33 -7.81 -21.97
C LYS A 170 -22.38 -8.23 -23.00
N PHE A 171 -23.35 -7.36 -23.28
CA PHE A 171 -24.33 -7.60 -24.35
C PHE A 171 -23.76 -7.28 -25.74
N HIS A 172 -22.95 -6.21 -25.88
CA HIS A 172 -22.33 -5.85 -27.17
C HIS A 172 -21.28 -6.84 -27.67
N SER A 173 -20.58 -7.57 -26.80
CA SER A 173 -19.67 -8.66 -27.22
C SER A 173 -20.37 -9.82 -27.95
N SER A 174 -21.71 -9.85 -27.99
CA SER A 174 -22.48 -10.81 -28.80
C SER A 174 -22.97 -10.24 -30.14
N CYS A 175 -22.90 -8.92 -30.36
CA CYS A 175 -23.51 -8.23 -31.52
C CYS A 175 -22.50 -7.57 -32.48
N ASP A 176 -21.21 -7.47 -32.12
CA ASP A 176 -20.13 -6.93 -32.98
C ASP A 176 -19.81 -7.84 -34.19
N SER A 177 -20.48 -8.98 -34.34
CA SER A 177 -20.36 -9.84 -35.52
C SER A 177 -20.93 -9.20 -36.79
N LYS A 178 -21.83 -8.21 -36.71
CA LYS A 178 -22.49 -7.65 -37.90
C LYS A 178 -21.58 -6.74 -38.73
N GLU A 179 -20.79 -5.86 -38.11
CA GLU A 179 -19.89 -4.95 -38.84
C GLU A 179 -18.67 -5.67 -39.43
N TYR A 180 -18.13 -6.67 -38.71
CA TYR A 180 -17.06 -7.55 -39.22
C TYR A 180 -17.53 -8.45 -40.37
N ASN A 181 -18.79 -8.91 -40.32
CA ASN A 181 -19.37 -9.69 -41.41
C ASN A 181 -19.54 -8.84 -42.68
N ASP A 182 -19.95 -7.58 -42.58
CA ASP A 182 -20.09 -6.70 -43.74
C ASP A 182 -18.76 -6.39 -44.43
N PHE A 183 -17.67 -6.26 -43.66
CA PHE A 183 -16.33 -6.07 -44.22
C PHE A 183 -15.82 -7.34 -44.93
N ASN A 184 -15.97 -8.50 -44.30
CA ASN A 184 -15.58 -9.79 -44.90
C ASN A 184 -16.40 -10.12 -46.15
N ILE A 185 -17.70 -9.81 -46.15
CA ILE A 185 -18.57 -9.98 -47.31
C ILE A 185 -18.12 -9.08 -48.48
N LYS A 186 -17.67 -7.84 -48.21
CA LYS A 186 -17.11 -6.96 -49.25
C LYS A 186 -15.79 -7.49 -49.82
N ILE A 187 -14.91 -8.03 -48.99
CA ILE A 187 -13.65 -8.65 -49.46
C ILE A 187 -13.94 -9.86 -50.33
N ILE A 188 -14.83 -10.75 -49.89
CA ILE A 188 -15.23 -11.95 -50.65
C ILE A 188 -15.83 -11.53 -52.00
N LYS A 189 -16.75 -10.55 -52.03
CA LYS A 189 -17.31 -10.04 -53.28
C LYS A 189 -16.22 -9.54 -54.25
N ASN A 190 -15.22 -8.81 -53.76
CA ASN A 190 -14.12 -8.29 -54.58
C ASN A 190 -13.15 -9.36 -55.08
N ILE A 191 -13.00 -10.48 -54.36
CA ILE A 191 -12.17 -11.62 -54.77
C ILE A 191 -12.86 -12.45 -55.85
N TYR A 192 -14.17 -12.67 -55.70
CA TYR A 192 -14.97 -13.47 -56.63
C TYR A 192 -15.61 -12.64 -57.75
N GLU A 193 -15.27 -11.36 -57.88
CA GLU A 193 -15.75 -10.52 -58.96
C GLU A 193 -15.11 -10.96 -60.30
N PRO A 194 -15.90 -11.20 -61.36
CA PRO A 194 -15.37 -11.66 -62.64
C PRO A 194 -14.48 -10.60 -63.30
N ARG A 195 -13.16 -10.77 -63.18
CA ARG A 195 -12.15 -9.90 -63.80
C ARG A 195 -12.04 -10.16 -65.29
N ARG A 196 -12.89 -9.51 -66.09
CA ARG A 196 -12.78 -9.49 -67.56
C ARG A 196 -11.59 -8.64 -67.99
N ARG A 197 -10.63 -9.23 -68.71
CA ARG A 197 -9.44 -8.51 -69.21
C ARG A 197 -9.66 -7.86 -70.57
N LEU A 198 -10.56 -8.42 -71.38
CA LEU A 198 -10.92 -7.92 -72.70
C LEU A 198 -12.44 -7.77 -72.77
N LYS A 199 -12.92 -6.69 -73.40
CA LYS A 199 -14.36 -6.41 -73.55
C LYS A 199 -14.79 -6.77 -74.98
N LYS A 200 -15.98 -7.38 -75.14
CA LYS A 200 -16.58 -7.65 -76.46
C LYS A 200 -17.17 -6.37 -77.04
N ASP A 201 -16.97 -6.16 -78.34
CA ASP A 201 -17.70 -5.15 -79.10
C ASP A 201 -18.87 -5.74 -79.93
N LEU A 202 -18.90 -7.06 -80.21
CA LEU A 202 -19.99 -7.66 -81.00
C LEU A 202 -20.27 -9.15 -80.66
N PRO A 203 -21.54 -9.62 -80.62
CA PRO A 203 -21.87 -11.02 -80.38
C PRO A 203 -21.68 -11.87 -81.65
N LEU A 204 -20.74 -12.82 -81.65
CA LEU A 204 -20.54 -13.79 -82.74
C LEU A 204 -21.47 -15.01 -82.57
N LEU A 205 -22.09 -15.45 -83.68
CA LEU A 205 -23.16 -16.46 -83.73
C LEU A 205 -22.67 -17.93 -83.66
N ALA A 206 -21.38 -18.20 -83.89
CA ALA A 206 -20.82 -19.55 -83.94
C ALA A 206 -20.17 -19.99 -82.61
N GLN A 207 -20.36 -21.25 -82.22
CA GLN A 207 -19.97 -21.79 -80.90
C GLN A 207 -18.46 -21.79 -80.65
N VAL A 208 -17.65 -22.13 -81.64
CA VAL A 208 -16.18 -22.22 -81.53
C VAL A 208 -15.51 -20.85 -81.33
N PRO A 209 -15.79 -19.80 -82.13
CA PRO A 209 -15.25 -18.46 -81.88
C PRO A 209 -15.80 -17.83 -80.60
N LYS A 210 -17.04 -18.16 -80.20
CA LYS A 210 -17.60 -17.75 -78.90
C LYS A 210 -16.79 -18.35 -77.75
N LEU A 211 -16.46 -19.64 -77.81
CA LEU A 211 -15.64 -20.33 -76.81
C LEU A 211 -14.23 -19.73 -76.73
N LYS A 212 -13.58 -19.50 -77.89
CA LYS A 212 -12.26 -18.87 -77.96
C LYS A 212 -12.28 -17.44 -77.41
N SER A 213 -13.32 -16.66 -77.70
CA SER A 213 -13.50 -15.31 -77.15
C SER A 213 -13.72 -15.32 -75.64
N THR A 214 -14.51 -16.26 -75.11
CA THR A 214 -14.72 -16.40 -73.66
C THR A 214 -13.46 -16.85 -72.93
N ILE A 215 -12.64 -17.70 -73.54
CA ILE A 215 -11.34 -18.09 -72.96
C ILE A 215 -10.39 -16.89 -72.92
N LEU A 216 -10.39 -16.04 -73.95
CA LEU A 216 -9.58 -14.83 -73.98
C LEU A 216 -10.07 -13.75 -73.01
N GLU A 217 -11.38 -13.66 -72.75
CA GLU A 217 -11.98 -12.73 -71.77
C GLU A 217 -11.54 -12.98 -70.33
N TYR A 218 -11.43 -14.24 -69.95
CA TYR A 218 -11.14 -14.66 -68.57
C TYR A 218 -9.69 -15.17 -68.38
N GLY A 219 -8.96 -15.40 -69.48
CA GLY A 219 -7.60 -15.96 -69.46
C GLY A 219 -7.57 -17.43 -69.04
N ILE A 220 -6.54 -18.16 -69.48
CA ILE A 220 -6.32 -19.56 -69.07
C ILE A 220 -5.71 -19.55 -67.65
N PHE A 221 -6.50 -19.93 -66.64
CA PHE A 221 -6.00 -20.22 -65.30
C PHE A 221 -5.36 -21.62 -65.30
N LEU A 222 -4.05 -21.70 -65.55
CA LEU A 222 -3.25 -22.78 -64.96
C LEU A 222 -3.15 -22.48 -63.46
N PHE A 223 -3.74 -23.33 -62.62
CA PHE A 223 -3.61 -23.25 -61.16
C PHE A 223 -2.12 -23.23 -60.77
N PRO A 224 -1.61 -22.22 -60.04
CA PRO A 224 -0.35 -22.33 -59.34
C PRO A 224 -0.63 -22.93 -57.95
N SER A 225 -0.18 -24.16 -57.71
CA SER A 225 -0.20 -24.81 -56.39
C SER A 225 0.78 -24.20 -55.38
N THR A 226 1.12 -22.91 -55.48
CA THR A 226 2.19 -22.26 -54.70
C THR A 226 1.75 -20.94 -54.05
N THR A 227 0.52 -20.85 -53.55
CA THR A 227 0.08 -19.69 -52.75
C THR A 227 -0.68 -20.11 -51.49
N TYR A 228 -0.02 -20.87 -50.61
CA TYR A 228 -0.42 -20.99 -49.20
C TYR A 228 0.80 -20.95 -48.28
N LYS A 229 1.62 -19.89 -48.36
CA LYS A 229 2.61 -19.58 -47.31
C LYS A 229 2.78 -18.11 -46.93
N ASN A 230 2.08 -17.18 -47.58
CA ASN A 230 2.20 -15.75 -47.24
C ASN A 230 0.85 -15.17 -46.81
N LEU A 231 0.49 -15.44 -45.55
CA LEU A 231 -0.51 -14.67 -44.82
C LEU A 231 0.06 -14.41 -43.44
N ASN A 232 1.04 -13.52 -43.38
CA ASN A 232 1.44 -12.83 -42.15
C ASN A 232 1.92 -11.42 -42.55
N HIS A 233 1.38 -10.41 -41.85
CA HIS A 233 1.55 -8.96 -42.00
C HIS A 233 0.76 -8.24 -43.11
N PHE A 234 -0.37 -7.64 -42.70
CA PHE A 234 -0.89 -6.41 -43.28
C PHE A 234 -0.55 -5.26 -42.34
N GLU A 235 0.42 -4.43 -42.72
CA GLU A 235 0.50 -3.05 -42.24
C GLU A 235 -0.22 -2.17 -43.26
N VAL A 236 -1.18 -1.40 -42.75
CA VAL A 236 -1.91 -0.39 -43.50
C VAL A 236 -1.03 0.84 -43.56
N ASP A 237 -0.65 1.26 -44.76
CA ASP A 237 -0.35 2.66 -45.02
C ASP A 237 -0.91 3.10 -46.37
N ASN A 238 -1.50 4.28 -46.36
CA ASN A 238 -2.35 4.82 -47.39
C ASN A 238 -1.59 5.18 -48.67
N ASN A 239 -2.15 4.76 -49.80
CA ASN A 239 -1.97 5.34 -51.14
C ASN A 239 -0.60 5.18 -51.82
N LYS A 240 -0.32 3.98 -52.37
CA LYS A 240 0.17 3.70 -53.76
C LYS A 240 0.83 2.32 -53.81
N ILE A 241 0.22 1.37 -54.53
CA ILE A 241 0.84 0.08 -54.83
C ILE A 241 1.72 0.23 -56.09
N LYS A 242 3.03 0.39 -55.92
CA LYS A 242 4.03 0.06 -56.94
C LYS A 242 4.62 -1.30 -56.60
N ILE A 243 4.40 -2.29 -57.46
CA ILE A 243 5.05 -3.59 -57.38
C ILE A 243 6.48 -3.41 -57.91
N LYS A 244 7.47 -3.36 -57.01
CA LYS A 244 8.86 -3.63 -57.35
C LYS A 244 9.08 -5.14 -57.25
N THR A 245 9.39 -5.77 -58.38
CA THR A 245 9.92 -7.13 -58.44
C THR A 245 11.31 -7.11 -57.80
N ILE A 246 11.44 -7.72 -56.62
CA ILE A 246 12.74 -8.04 -56.03
C ILE A 246 13.04 -9.49 -56.41
N SER A 247 14.13 -9.64 -57.16
CA SER A 247 14.85 -10.88 -57.42
C SER A 247 15.13 -11.66 -56.14
N THR A 248 14.80 -12.94 -56.17
CA THR A 248 15.11 -13.95 -55.15
C THR A 248 16.62 -14.04 -54.88
N PRO A 249 17.10 -13.94 -53.63
CA PRO A 249 18.42 -14.42 -53.29
C PRO A 249 18.39 -15.95 -53.19
N ASN A 250 19.36 -16.60 -53.86
CA ASN A 250 19.57 -18.04 -53.86
C ASN A 250 19.92 -18.53 -52.44
N VAL A 251 19.21 -19.57 -51.99
CA VAL A 251 19.43 -20.28 -50.72
C VAL A 251 20.59 -21.30 -50.82
N GLU A 252 21.34 -21.29 -51.92
CA GLU A 252 22.50 -22.17 -52.15
C GLU A 252 23.85 -21.52 -51.77
N ASP A 253 23.88 -20.20 -51.47
CA ASP A 253 25.11 -19.46 -51.13
C ASP A 253 25.44 -19.38 -49.62
N GLU A 254 24.59 -19.93 -48.74
CA GLU A 254 24.82 -19.90 -47.28
C GLU A 254 25.40 -21.21 -46.72
N TYR A 255 25.29 -22.33 -47.45
CA TYR A 255 25.95 -23.58 -47.06
C TYR A 255 27.43 -23.64 -47.45
N SER A 256 27.90 -22.78 -48.36
CA SER A 256 29.30 -22.64 -48.78
C SER A 256 30.12 -21.72 -47.86
N LYS A 257 29.50 -20.72 -47.22
CA LYS A 257 30.18 -19.77 -46.32
C LYS A 257 30.49 -20.35 -44.93
N LEU A 258 29.70 -21.32 -44.44
CA LEU A 258 29.96 -22.00 -43.18
C LEU A 258 31.04 -23.09 -43.27
N SER A 259 31.29 -23.64 -44.47
CA SER A 259 32.36 -24.61 -44.70
C SER A 259 33.75 -23.97 -44.89
N GLU A 260 33.84 -22.70 -45.30
CA GLU A 260 35.13 -21.98 -45.42
C GLU A 260 35.66 -21.50 -44.07
N THR A 261 34.79 -21.19 -43.10
CA THR A 261 35.21 -20.67 -41.78
C THR A 261 35.78 -21.73 -40.82
N ILE A 262 35.66 -23.02 -41.12
CA ILE A 262 36.13 -24.12 -40.24
C ILE A 262 37.48 -24.71 -40.71
N VAL A 263 37.98 -24.33 -41.88
CA VAL A 263 39.24 -24.88 -42.44
C VAL A 263 40.46 -23.97 -42.23
N CYS A 264 40.29 -22.73 -41.74
CA CYS A 264 41.41 -21.81 -41.52
C CYS A 264 41.73 -21.59 -40.03
N ILE A 265 42.36 -22.58 -39.40
CA ILE A 265 43.40 -22.32 -38.40
C ILE A 265 44.70 -22.85 -39.01
N ASP A 266 45.55 -21.92 -39.41
CA ASP A 266 46.77 -22.14 -40.19
C ASP A 266 47.70 -23.19 -39.58
N LYS A 267 47.95 -24.27 -40.33
CA LYS A 267 49.12 -25.16 -40.10
C LYS A 267 50.44 -24.38 -40.13
N ASN A 268 50.46 -23.22 -40.79
CA ASN A 268 51.62 -22.36 -40.93
C ASN A 268 51.97 -21.57 -39.64
N GLN A 269 50.98 -21.20 -38.82
CA GLN A 269 51.23 -20.51 -37.54
C GLN A 269 51.81 -21.47 -36.48
N MET A 270 51.33 -22.71 -36.44
CA MET A 270 51.87 -23.74 -35.54
C MET A 270 53.28 -24.20 -35.96
N GLY A 271 53.56 -24.29 -37.27
CA GLY A 271 54.89 -24.60 -37.79
C GLY A 271 55.92 -23.49 -37.54
N SER A 272 55.51 -22.22 -37.63
CA SER A 272 56.36 -21.06 -37.37
C SER A 272 56.78 -20.95 -35.89
N ILE A 273 55.88 -21.21 -34.94
CA ILE A 273 56.19 -21.15 -33.51
C ILE A 273 57.15 -22.27 -33.12
N VAL A 274 56.88 -23.51 -33.55
CA VAL A 274 57.73 -24.67 -33.26
C VAL A 274 59.10 -24.55 -33.93
N SER A 275 59.16 -24.07 -35.19
CA SER A 275 60.45 -23.82 -35.86
C SER A 275 61.25 -22.67 -35.23
N SER A 276 60.60 -21.61 -34.73
CA SER A 276 61.27 -20.50 -34.07
C SER A 276 61.90 -20.89 -32.73
N GLN A 277 61.23 -21.76 -31.95
CA GLN A 277 61.75 -22.31 -30.71
C GLN A 277 62.86 -23.34 -30.94
N ILE A 278 62.75 -24.19 -31.95
CA ILE A 278 63.81 -25.13 -32.34
C ILE A 278 65.08 -24.39 -32.79
N ASN A 279 64.93 -23.30 -33.56
CA ASN A 279 66.06 -22.50 -34.03
C ASN A 279 66.74 -21.73 -32.87
N GLN A 280 65.98 -21.17 -31.93
CA GLN A 280 66.53 -20.56 -30.71
C GLN A 280 67.29 -21.57 -29.84
N GLU A 281 66.75 -22.78 -29.67
CA GLU A 281 67.42 -23.83 -28.90
C GLU A 281 68.69 -24.34 -29.61
N MET A 282 68.68 -24.51 -30.94
CA MET A 282 69.86 -24.86 -31.75
C MET A 282 70.97 -23.80 -31.70
N GLU A 283 70.63 -22.51 -31.73
CA GLU A 283 71.62 -21.43 -31.59
C GLU A 283 72.27 -21.41 -30.20
N THR A 284 71.52 -21.71 -29.13
CA THR A 284 72.09 -21.85 -27.78
C THR A 284 72.88 -23.16 -27.60
N PHE A 285 72.55 -24.21 -28.35
CA PHE A 285 73.29 -25.47 -28.37
C PHE A 285 74.64 -25.34 -29.12
N GLY A 286 74.65 -24.64 -30.25
CA GLY A 286 75.82 -24.47 -31.09
C GLY A 286 76.91 -23.57 -30.48
N ARG A 287 76.55 -22.54 -29.70
CA ARG A 287 77.54 -21.65 -29.05
C ARG A 287 78.29 -22.29 -27.88
N ASN A 288 77.76 -23.36 -27.29
CA ASN A 288 78.39 -24.03 -26.14
C ASN A 288 79.34 -25.18 -26.53
N PHE A 289 79.47 -25.50 -27.83
CA PHE A 289 80.25 -26.63 -28.34
C PHE A 289 81.24 -26.23 -29.45
N THR A 290 81.97 -25.13 -29.31
CA THR A 290 83.27 -24.92 -29.99
C THR A 290 83.97 -23.68 -29.41
N PRO A 291 85.28 -23.67 -29.02
CA PRO A 291 86.36 -24.59 -29.41
C PRO A 291 87.25 -25.15 -28.26
N CYS A 292 88.24 -25.97 -28.65
CA CYS A 292 89.47 -26.39 -27.94
C CYS A 292 89.29 -27.60 -26.99
N ILE A 293 89.62 -28.85 -27.34
CA ILE A 293 90.95 -29.38 -27.74
C ILE A 293 92.08 -28.72 -26.94
N ASP A 294 92.70 -29.53 -26.08
CA ASP A 294 93.84 -29.27 -25.19
C ASP A 294 93.57 -28.53 -23.86
N ARG A 295 93.19 -29.31 -22.84
CA ARG A 295 93.91 -29.44 -21.54
C ARG A 295 93.27 -30.54 -20.67
N LYS A 296 94.11 -31.35 -20.02
CA LYS A 296 93.70 -32.40 -19.09
C LYS A 296 93.33 -31.78 -17.74
N ASP A 297 92.05 -31.55 -17.49
CA ASP A 297 91.53 -31.27 -16.14
C ASP A 297 90.33 -32.18 -15.88
N THR A 298 90.55 -33.28 -15.14
CA THR A 298 89.52 -34.28 -14.79
C THR A 298 88.39 -33.72 -13.90
N ASP A 299 88.60 -32.56 -13.29
CA ASP A 299 87.63 -31.91 -12.40
C ASP A 299 86.60 -31.05 -13.16
N SER A 300 86.94 -30.61 -14.39
CA SER A 300 86.01 -29.89 -15.28
C SER A 300 84.93 -30.83 -15.82
N ASP A 301 85.34 -32.05 -16.21
CA ASP A 301 84.43 -33.06 -16.73
C ASP A 301 83.45 -33.54 -15.66
N ALA A 302 83.90 -33.78 -14.41
CA ALA A 302 83.02 -34.22 -13.33
C ALA A 302 81.90 -33.19 -13.02
N ASN A 303 82.25 -31.90 -12.99
CA ASN A 303 81.27 -30.81 -12.80
C ASN A 303 80.32 -30.68 -14.00
N LEU A 304 80.82 -30.87 -15.23
CA LEU A 304 80.00 -30.92 -16.45
C LEU A 304 79.02 -32.10 -16.41
N TYR A 305 79.48 -33.29 -16.01
CA TYR A 305 78.65 -34.49 -15.85
C TYR A 305 77.57 -34.29 -14.79
N GLU A 306 77.88 -33.66 -13.65
CA GLU A 306 76.88 -33.32 -12.65
C GLU A 306 75.86 -32.27 -13.13
N ALA A 307 76.31 -31.24 -13.87
CA ALA A 307 75.43 -30.25 -14.47
C ALA A 307 74.50 -30.87 -15.51
N LEU A 308 75.02 -31.78 -16.36
CA LEU A 308 74.23 -32.56 -17.31
C LEU A 308 73.27 -33.52 -16.61
N ARG A 309 73.67 -34.13 -15.49
CA ARG A 309 72.81 -34.98 -14.67
C ARG A 309 71.67 -34.17 -14.03
N LYS A 310 71.96 -32.97 -13.51
CA LYS A 310 70.96 -32.04 -12.98
C LYS A 310 69.99 -31.59 -14.08
N LYS A 311 70.48 -31.27 -15.29
CA LYS A 311 69.64 -30.98 -16.46
C LYS A 311 68.80 -32.18 -16.88
N LYS A 312 69.36 -33.39 -16.93
CA LYS A 312 68.62 -34.63 -17.22
C LYS A 312 67.50 -34.86 -16.21
N MET A 313 67.77 -34.63 -14.92
CA MET A 313 66.76 -34.72 -13.86
C MET A 313 65.69 -33.62 -13.98
N SER A 314 66.05 -32.38 -14.35
CA SER A 314 65.05 -31.32 -14.57
C SER A 314 64.16 -31.61 -15.78
N TRP A 315 64.72 -32.14 -16.87
CA TRP A 315 63.96 -32.57 -18.04
C TRP A 315 63.07 -33.78 -17.73
N LEU A 316 63.57 -34.78 -16.99
CA LEU A 316 62.77 -35.91 -16.55
C LEU A 316 61.58 -35.47 -15.68
N ASN A 317 61.79 -34.51 -14.77
CA ASN A 317 60.73 -33.95 -13.96
C ASN A 317 59.73 -33.15 -14.81
N GLN A 318 60.17 -32.42 -15.82
CA GLN A 318 59.27 -31.73 -16.76
C GLN A 318 58.45 -32.73 -17.59
N VAL A 319 59.06 -33.81 -18.07
CA VAL A 319 58.36 -34.88 -18.79
C VAL A 319 57.33 -35.56 -17.88
N GLN A 320 57.66 -35.80 -16.61
CA GLN A 320 56.70 -36.35 -15.65
C GLN A 320 55.54 -35.39 -15.37
N LYS A 321 55.81 -34.07 -15.26
CA LYS A 321 54.76 -33.05 -15.13
C LYS A 321 53.83 -33.03 -16.34
N ILE A 322 54.38 -32.98 -17.56
CA ILE A 322 53.59 -33.00 -18.80
C ILE A 322 52.76 -34.28 -18.91
N LYS A 323 53.31 -35.45 -18.53
CA LYS A 323 52.56 -36.71 -18.51
C LYS A 323 51.41 -36.68 -17.49
N HIS A 324 51.65 -36.07 -16.32
CA HIS A 324 50.59 -35.89 -15.32
C HIS A 324 49.49 -34.96 -15.85
N ASP A 325 49.86 -33.80 -16.39
CA ASP A 325 48.92 -32.84 -16.99
C ASP A 325 48.13 -33.48 -18.14
N GLN A 326 48.77 -34.29 -18.98
CA GLN A 326 48.12 -35.06 -20.04
C GLN A 326 47.08 -36.04 -19.48
N SER A 327 47.42 -36.76 -18.40
CA SER A 327 46.47 -37.67 -17.74
C SER A 327 45.29 -36.93 -17.09
N GLU A 328 45.54 -35.75 -16.50
CA GLU A 328 44.48 -34.91 -15.95
C GLU A 328 43.56 -34.35 -17.04
N LEU A 329 44.13 -33.92 -18.16
CA LEU A 329 43.35 -33.44 -19.31
C LEU A 329 42.50 -34.57 -19.89
N LEU A 330 43.04 -35.79 -20.01
CA LEU A 330 42.25 -36.95 -20.46
C LEU A 330 41.10 -37.26 -19.51
N GLN A 331 41.31 -37.18 -18.19
CA GLN A 331 40.23 -37.32 -17.21
C GLN A 331 39.20 -36.18 -17.30
N LYS A 332 39.62 -34.94 -17.59
CA LYS A 332 38.69 -33.83 -17.80
C LYS A 332 37.86 -34.06 -19.07
N ILE A 333 38.47 -34.53 -20.15
CA ILE A 333 37.78 -34.86 -21.41
C ILE A 333 36.76 -35.99 -21.18
N SER A 334 37.13 -37.07 -20.48
CA SER A 334 36.18 -38.16 -20.20
C SER A 334 34.98 -37.69 -19.37
N ARG A 335 35.22 -36.88 -18.33
CA ARG A 335 34.14 -36.26 -17.53
C ARG A 335 33.25 -35.33 -18.36
N LEU A 336 33.80 -34.63 -19.34
CA LEU A 336 33.03 -33.78 -20.24
C LEU A 336 32.18 -34.60 -21.21
N ILE A 337 32.71 -35.70 -21.75
CA ILE A 337 31.97 -36.62 -22.61
C ILE A 337 30.79 -37.22 -21.86
N GLU A 338 30.99 -37.73 -20.64
CA GLU A 338 29.90 -38.25 -19.80
C GLU A 338 28.81 -37.20 -19.51
N ARG A 339 29.21 -35.93 -19.33
CA ARG A 339 28.24 -34.83 -19.16
C ARG A 339 27.48 -34.56 -20.45
N MET A 340 28.15 -34.59 -21.60
CA MET A 340 27.52 -34.41 -22.91
C MET A 340 26.52 -35.53 -23.20
N GLU A 341 26.83 -36.78 -22.88
CA GLU A 341 25.91 -37.93 -23.00
C GLU A 341 24.71 -37.79 -22.09
N LYS A 342 24.89 -37.35 -20.83
CA LYS A 342 23.76 -37.07 -19.93
C LYS A 342 22.87 -35.94 -20.45
N ILE A 343 23.47 -34.90 -21.03
CA ILE A 343 22.73 -33.79 -21.63
C ILE A 343 21.95 -34.28 -22.87
N SER A 344 22.56 -35.10 -23.73
CA SER A 344 21.88 -35.64 -24.92
C SER A 344 20.74 -36.61 -24.55
N GLU A 345 20.91 -37.41 -23.50
CA GLU A 345 19.83 -38.26 -22.98
C GLU A 345 18.67 -37.44 -22.40
N ASN A 346 18.97 -36.32 -21.74
CA ASN A 346 17.93 -35.39 -21.27
C ASN A 346 17.24 -34.68 -22.43
N GLN A 347 17.98 -34.30 -23.48
CA GLN A 347 17.41 -33.71 -24.69
C GLN A 347 16.46 -34.69 -25.39
N SER A 348 16.84 -35.96 -25.55
CA SER A 348 15.96 -36.97 -26.16
C SER A 348 14.71 -37.24 -25.32
N LYS A 349 14.82 -37.24 -23.98
CA LYS A 349 13.66 -37.30 -23.07
C LYS A 349 12.74 -36.10 -23.26
N ILE A 350 13.29 -34.89 -23.39
CA ILE A 350 12.52 -33.68 -23.65
C ILE A 350 11.82 -33.76 -25.00
N GLU A 351 12.51 -34.17 -26.06
CA GLU A 351 11.95 -34.32 -27.42
C GLU A 351 10.82 -35.37 -27.47
N ASN A 352 10.97 -36.47 -26.73
CA ASN A 352 9.90 -37.47 -26.58
C ASN A 352 8.68 -36.87 -25.84
N ASN A 353 8.91 -36.10 -24.77
CA ASN A 353 7.82 -35.43 -24.05
C ASN A 353 7.15 -34.34 -24.90
N THR A 354 7.91 -33.57 -25.68
CA THR A 354 7.36 -32.50 -26.53
C THR A 354 6.59 -33.08 -27.71
N SER A 355 7.05 -34.18 -28.31
CA SER A 355 6.30 -34.90 -29.35
C SER A 355 5.03 -35.54 -28.80
N GLN A 356 5.06 -36.14 -27.61
CA GLN A 356 3.86 -36.62 -26.92
C GLN A 356 2.87 -35.48 -26.64
N LEU A 357 3.34 -34.32 -26.17
CA LEU A 357 2.50 -33.13 -25.98
C LEU A 357 1.95 -32.60 -27.31
N ALA A 358 2.72 -32.62 -28.39
CA ALA A 358 2.25 -32.22 -29.71
C ALA A 358 1.14 -33.15 -30.24
N ASN A 359 1.23 -34.45 -29.98
CA ASN A 359 0.17 -35.40 -30.33
C ASN A 359 -1.10 -35.21 -29.49
N LEU A 360 -0.98 -34.76 -28.23
CA LEU A 360 -2.12 -34.41 -27.37
C LEU A 360 -2.75 -33.04 -27.72
N LYS A 361 -2.06 -32.20 -28.52
CA LYS A 361 -2.56 -30.92 -29.04
C LYS A 361 -3.55 -31.08 -30.22
N ASN A 362 -3.97 -32.29 -30.56
CA ASN A 362 -4.94 -32.52 -31.63
C ASN A 362 -6.32 -31.95 -31.29
N PHE A 363 -6.78 -31.02 -32.14
CA PHE A 363 -8.07 -30.34 -32.34
C PHE A 363 -8.94 -29.93 -31.13
N ASP A 364 -9.19 -30.77 -30.13
CA ASP A 364 -10.10 -30.46 -29.02
C ASP A 364 -9.41 -29.66 -27.89
N ASN A 365 -8.12 -29.89 -27.67
CA ASN A 365 -7.36 -29.24 -26.60
C ASN A 365 -6.76 -27.88 -27.00
N LYS A 366 -6.76 -27.52 -28.29
CA LYS A 366 -6.13 -26.27 -28.75
C LYS A 366 -6.78 -25.03 -28.12
N SER A 367 -8.12 -25.01 -28.06
CA SER A 367 -8.87 -23.91 -27.42
C SER A 367 -8.67 -23.84 -25.90
N VAL A 368 -8.48 -24.98 -25.25
CA VAL A 368 -8.19 -25.06 -23.80
C VAL A 368 -6.76 -24.60 -23.53
N ILE A 369 -5.82 -24.97 -24.39
CA ILE A 369 -4.42 -24.56 -24.29
C ILE A 369 -4.28 -23.05 -24.52
N GLU A 370 -4.97 -22.47 -25.50
CA GLU A 370 -5.00 -21.02 -25.70
C GLU A 370 -5.54 -20.29 -24.46
N LYS A 371 -6.57 -20.83 -23.80
CA LYS A 371 -7.06 -20.28 -22.52
C LYS A 371 -6.02 -20.42 -21.40
N LEU A 372 -5.33 -21.56 -21.32
CA LEU A 372 -4.27 -21.78 -20.32
C LEU A 372 -3.08 -20.86 -20.56
N GLU A 373 -2.69 -20.62 -21.81
CA GLU A 373 -1.64 -19.67 -22.18
C GLU A 373 -2.02 -18.24 -21.79
N GLN A 374 -3.28 -17.84 -22.04
CA GLN A 374 -3.80 -16.55 -21.56
C GLN A 374 -3.81 -16.47 -20.04
N LEU A 375 -4.25 -17.52 -19.34
CA LEU A 375 -4.25 -17.59 -17.88
C LEU A 375 -2.84 -17.53 -17.29
N ILE A 376 -1.86 -18.18 -17.92
CA ILE A 376 -0.45 -18.14 -17.51
C ILE A 376 0.12 -16.74 -17.75
N ALA A 377 -0.19 -16.11 -18.89
CA ALA A 377 0.24 -14.74 -19.16
C ALA A 377 -0.32 -13.76 -18.13
N VAL A 378 -1.61 -13.87 -17.80
CA VAL A 378 -2.25 -13.08 -16.73
C VAL A 378 -1.61 -13.38 -15.38
N HIS A 379 -1.38 -14.65 -15.03
CA HIS A 379 -0.76 -15.04 -13.78
C HIS A 379 0.67 -14.50 -13.64
N MET A 380 1.48 -14.55 -14.70
CA MET A 380 2.82 -13.97 -14.73
C MET A 380 2.77 -12.45 -14.57
N SER A 381 1.85 -11.77 -15.27
CA SER A 381 1.67 -10.32 -15.12
C SER A 381 1.22 -9.92 -13.71
N LEU A 382 0.34 -10.71 -13.08
CA LEU A 382 -0.11 -10.49 -11.70
C LEU A 382 1.02 -10.73 -10.70
N LYS A 383 1.85 -11.77 -10.93
CA LYS A 383 3.02 -12.05 -10.11
C LYS A 383 4.04 -10.89 -10.18
N ASP A 384 4.25 -10.32 -11.36
CA ASP A 384 5.10 -9.14 -11.54
C ASP A 384 4.51 -7.88 -10.88
N GLN A 385 3.18 -7.73 -10.90
CA GLN A 385 2.51 -6.65 -10.17
C GLN A 385 2.63 -6.84 -8.66
N GLU A 386 2.51 -8.07 -8.17
CA GLU A 386 2.66 -8.39 -6.74
C GLU A 386 4.07 -8.11 -6.25
N THR A 387 5.11 -8.52 -6.99
CA THR A 387 6.51 -8.25 -6.61
C THR A 387 6.79 -6.75 -6.58
N LYS A 388 6.37 -6.01 -7.62
CA LYS A 388 6.49 -4.54 -7.66
C LYS A 388 5.73 -3.87 -6.52
N PHE A 389 4.51 -4.33 -6.21
CA PHE A 389 3.72 -3.79 -5.11
C PHE A 389 4.36 -4.09 -3.75
N ARG A 390 4.89 -5.30 -3.55
CA ARG A 390 5.64 -5.67 -2.33
C ARG A 390 6.90 -4.82 -2.17
N GLU A 391 7.62 -4.55 -3.25
CA GLU A 391 8.78 -3.65 -3.25
C GLU A 391 8.38 -2.22 -2.90
N GLN A 392 7.27 -1.72 -3.47
CA GLN A 392 6.75 -0.40 -3.15
C GLN A 392 6.34 -0.29 -1.67
N CYS A 393 5.59 -1.25 -1.15
CA CYS A 393 5.21 -1.30 0.27
C CYS A 393 6.43 -1.40 1.19
N LYS A 394 7.50 -2.10 0.78
CA LYS A 394 8.76 -2.13 1.54
C LYS A 394 9.42 -0.74 1.58
N LYS A 395 9.48 -0.05 0.42
CA LYS A 395 10.03 1.32 0.34
C LYS A 395 9.22 2.29 1.19
N ASP A 396 7.89 2.25 1.08
CA ASP A 396 6.99 3.10 1.85
C ASP A 396 7.11 2.84 3.36
N ARG A 397 7.23 1.55 3.76
CA ARG A 397 7.50 1.19 5.16
C ARG A 397 8.82 1.77 5.65
N THR A 398 9.90 1.64 4.89
CA THR A 398 11.20 2.20 5.29
C THR A 398 11.18 3.72 5.37
N TYR A 399 10.49 4.38 4.45
CA TYR A 399 10.33 5.83 4.44
C TYR A 399 9.54 6.31 5.67
N LEU A 400 8.40 5.67 5.96
CA LEU A 400 7.60 6.00 7.13
C LEU A 400 8.35 5.72 8.43
N GLN A 401 9.14 4.64 8.50
CA GLN A 401 9.98 4.35 9.66
C GLN A 401 10.99 5.48 9.91
N ILE A 402 11.68 5.94 8.86
CA ILE A 402 12.61 7.07 8.95
C ILE A 402 11.88 8.32 9.47
N ILE A 403 10.68 8.63 8.98
CA ILE A 403 9.90 9.76 9.47
C ILE A 403 9.57 9.60 10.96
N CYS A 404 9.06 8.43 11.37
CA CYS A 404 8.76 8.17 12.78
C CYS A 404 10.01 8.37 13.65
N ASP A 405 11.14 7.78 13.25
CA ASP A 405 12.41 7.90 13.98
C ASP A 405 12.87 9.37 14.06
N THR A 406 12.73 10.16 12.99
CA THR A 406 13.07 11.60 13.03
C THR A 406 12.16 12.40 13.96
N VAL A 407 10.86 12.10 13.99
CA VAL A 407 9.90 12.77 14.87
C VAL A 407 10.11 12.37 16.33
N GLU A 408 10.39 11.09 16.60
CA GLU A 408 10.72 10.60 17.94
C GLU A 408 12.00 11.23 18.47
N ASN A 409 13.03 11.34 17.62
CA ASN A 409 14.29 12.01 17.95
C ASN A 409 14.10 13.52 18.16
N ALA A 410 13.31 14.20 17.32
CA ALA A 410 13.00 15.61 17.53
C ALA A 410 12.26 15.81 18.87
N ALA A 411 11.26 14.97 19.16
CA ALA A 411 10.49 15.04 20.40
C ALA A 411 11.34 14.74 21.65
N SER A 412 12.32 13.83 21.57
CA SER A 412 13.21 13.53 22.70
C SER A 412 14.19 14.66 22.98
N VAL A 413 14.74 15.30 21.94
CA VAL A 413 15.61 16.49 22.05
C VAL A 413 14.85 17.67 22.67
N THR A 414 13.62 17.94 22.22
CA THR A 414 12.79 19.02 22.78
C THR A 414 12.43 18.76 24.24
N LYS A 415 12.08 17.52 24.61
CA LYS A 415 11.80 17.14 26.00
C LYS A 415 13.03 17.31 26.89
N GLN A 416 14.21 16.88 26.45
CA GLN A 416 15.46 17.06 27.21
C GLN A 416 15.84 18.54 27.38
N SER A 417 15.55 19.43 26.42
CA SER A 417 15.73 20.87 26.59
C SER A 417 14.83 21.42 27.71
N HIS A 418 13.54 21.09 27.68
CA HIS A 418 12.59 21.61 28.67
C HIS A 418 12.84 21.11 30.10
N TYR A 419 13.38 19.89 30.29
CA TYR A 419 13.76 19.44 31.64
C TYR A 419 14.91 20.26 32.23
N LYS A 420 15.91 20.62 31.41
CA LYS A 420 17.02 21.47 31.84
C LYS A 420 16.54 22.88 32.19
N GLU A 421 15.71 23.48 31.33
CA GLU A 421 15.09 24.79 31.58
C GLU A 421 14.26 24.75 32.87
N TYR A 422 13.46 23.70 33.07
CA TYR A 422 12.64 23.52 34.26
C TYR A 422 13.48 23.45 35.56
N ASP A 423 14.57 22.70 35.55
CA ASP A 423 15.45 22.60 36.72
C ASP A 423 16.15 23.93 37.04
N GLU A 424 16.57 24.69 36.02
CA GLU A 424 17.12 26.03 36.21
C GLU A 424 16.09 26.99 36.83
N PHE A 425 14.85 26.99 36.32
CA PHE A 425 13.76 27.79 36.90
C PHE A 425 13.44 27.37 38.34
N LYS A 426 13.43 26.06 38.63
CA LYS A 426 13.21 25.54 39.99
C LYS A 426 14.29 26.02 40.96
N LEU A 427 15.55 26.01 40.55
CA LEU A 427 16.65 26.55 41.35
C LEU A 427 16.52 28.06 41.57
N SER A 428 16.11 28.81 40.55
CA SER A 428 15.86 30.26 40.66
C SER A 428 14.73 30.58 41.64
N ILE A 429 13.60 29.87 41.54
CA ILE A 429 12.46 30.02 42.46
C ILE A 429 12.89 29.71 43.90
N ASN A 430 13.68 28.66 44.11
CA ASN A 430 14.18 28.32 45.45
C ASN A 430 15.07 29.43 46.02
N LYS A 431 15.92 30.06 45.20
CA LYS A 431 16.72 31.23 45.63
C LYS A 431 15.81 32.38 46.06
N ILE A 432 14.76 32.70 45.30
CA ILE A 432 13.79 33.76 45.64
C ILE A 432 13.02 33.42 46.91
N ARG A 433 12.61 32.16 47.10
CA ARG A 433 11.95 31.71 48.33
C ARG A 433 12.85 31.88 49.55
N LEU A 434 14.15 31.57 49.42
CA LEU A 434 15.12 31.77 50.50
C LEU A 434 15.34 33.24 50.83
N THR A 435 15.42 34.12 49.83
CA THR A 435 15.56 35.58 50.07
C THR A 435 14.29 36.15 50.72
N LEU A 436 13.11 35.72 50.26
CA LEU A 436 11.84 36.07 50.87
C LEU A 436 11.76 35.60 52.32
N ALA A 437 12.15 34.36 52.61
CA ALA A 437 12.19 33.84 53.97
C ALA A 437 13.13 34.66 54.88
N LYS A 438 14.29 35.10 54.36
CA LYS A 438 15.21 36.00 55.09
C LYS A 438 14.55 37.35 55.38
N LYS A 439 13.87 37.95 54.39
CA LYS A 439 13.15 39.23 54.57
C LYS A 439 11.98 39.11 55.55
N ASN A 440 11.22 38.01 55.50
CA ASN A 440 10.15 37.73 56.45
C ASN A 440 10.68 37.59 57.88
N ARG A 441 11.79 36.87 58.09
CA ARG A 441 12.45 36.79 59.40
C ARG A 441 12.87 38.17 59.90
N ALA A 442 13.44 39.00 59.03
CA ALA A 442 13.82 40.37 59.40
C ALA A 442 12.60 41.24 59.76
N CYS A 443 11.49 41.12 59.03
CA CYS A 443 10.25 41.82 59.36
C CYS A 443 9.72 41.40 60.72
N VAL A 444 9.70 40.09 61.04
CA VAL A 444 9.26 39.59 62.35
C VAL A 444 10.17 40.07 63.48
N LEU A 445 11.48 40.20 63.23
CA LEU A 445 12.40 40.78 64.22
C LEU A 445 12.11 42.26 64.43
N LEU A 446 11.90 43.03 63.37
CA LEU A 446 11.53 44.45 63.46
C LEU A 446 10.18 44.64 64.17
N THR A 447 9.17 43.80 63.91
CA THR A 447 7.89 43.90 64.61
C THR A 447 8.05 43.63 66.11
N ARG A 448 8.86 42.63 66.50
CA ARG A 448 9.17 42.39 67.91
C ARG A 448 9.87 43.60 68.55
N GLN A 449 10.85 44.18 67.86
CA GLN A 449 11.53 45.39 68.33
C GLN A 449 10.58 46.60 68.47
N LEU A 450 9.56 46.69 67.61
CA LEU A 450 8.53 47.73 67.72
C LEU A 450 7.54 47.46 68.86
N ASP A 451 7.21 46.19 69.10
CA ASP A 451 6.32 45.78 70.21
C ASP A 451 7.00 45.90 71.58
N ASP A 452 8.34 45.79 71.65
CA ASP A 452 9.11 45.99 72.89
C ASP A 452 9.06 47.45 73.40
N VAL A 453 8.65 48.41 72.57
CA VAL A 453 8.52 49.83 72.95
C VAL A 453 7.08 50.12 73.40
N PRO A 454 6.82 50.39 74.70
CA PRO A 454 5.47 50.64 75.17
C PRO A 454 4.83 51.85 74.50
N ARG A 455 3.60 51.67 74.02
CA ARG A 455 2.85 52.76 73.40
C ARG A 455 2.44 53.78 74.46
N ARG A 456 2.16 55.01 74.04
CA ARG A 456 1.70 56.10 74.93
C ARG A 456 0.50 55.71 75.81
N PHE A 457 -0.39 54.87 75.28
CA PHE A 457 -1.52 54.31 76.03
C PHE A 457 -1.07 53.30 77.11
N GLU A 458 -0.17 52.39 76.78
CA GLU A 458 0.40 51.41 77.74
C GLU A 458 1.18 52.11 78.84
N LEU A 459 1.97 53.14 78.52
CA LEU A 459 2.63 53.99 79.51
C LEU A 459 1.64 54.64 80.48
N THR A 460 0.51 55.12 79.97
CA THR A 460 -0.55 55.72 80.80
C THR A 460 -1.20 54.67 81.72
N GLN A 461 -1.41 53.44 81.22
CA GLN A 461 -1.88 52.33 82.04
C GLN A 461 -0.87 51.93 83.12
N TYR A 462 0.41 51.81 82.77
CA TYR A 462 1.47 51.52 83.74
C TYR A 462 1.52 52.59 84.82
N GLN A 463 1.47 53.88 84.47
CA GLN A 463 1.41 54.99 85.44
C GLN A 463 0.23 54.87 86.41
N ARG A 464 -0.97 54.58 85.90
CA ARG A 464 -2.16 54.40 86.74
C ARG A 464 -2.00 53.22 87.69
N ARG A 465 -1.48 52.09 87.20
CA ARG A 465 -1.22 50.90 88.00
C ARG A 465 -0.13 51.11 89.05
N PHE A 466 0.92 51.87 88.73
CA PHE A 466 1.96 52.25 89.69
C PHE A 466 1.38 53.10 90.82
N MET A 467 0.50 54.08 90.52
CA MET A 467 -0.16 54.89 91.53
C MET A 467 -1.09 54.05 92.43
N GLU A 468 -1.82 53.11 91.84
CA GLU A 468 -2.67 52.17 92.58
C GLU A 468 -1.85 51.27 93.52
N LEU A 469 -0.75 50.69 93.03
CA LEU A 469 0.17 49.89 93.84
C LEU A 469 0.85 50.72 94.95
N TYR A 470 1.26 51.94 94.65
CA TYR A 470 1.83 52.84 95.66
C TYR A 470 0.82 53.15 96.77
N ASN A 471 -0.44 53.40 96.40
CA ASN A 471 -1.51 53.63 97.35
C ASN A 471 -1.83 52.37 98.19
N GLN A 472 -1.75 51.18 97.61
CA GLN A 472 -1.90 49.91 98.34
C GLN A 472 -0.76 49.71 99.34
N GLY A 473 0.50 49.85 98.92
CA GLY A 473 1.65 49.70 99.82
C GLY A 473 1.66 50.76 100.94
N LYS A 474 1.15 51.97 100.69
CA LYS A 474 0.96 52.99 101.73
C LYS A 474 -0.13 52.57 102.72
N LYS A 475 -1.28 52.06 102.23
CA LYS A 475 -2.35 51.52 103.09
C LYS A 475 -1.85 50.35 103.95
N GLU A 476 -1.11 49.41 103.38
CA GLU A 476 -0.54 48.27 104.11
C GLU A 476 0.46 48.69 105.19
N ARG A 477 1.33 49.67 104.90
CA ARG A 477 2.22 50.25 105.93
C ARG A 477 1.44 50.98 107.02
N SER A 478 0.40 51.72 106.69
CA SER A 478 -0.47 52.36 107.69
C SER A 478 -1.18 51.33 108.57
N ILE A 479 -1.64 50.21 108.01
CA ILE A 479 -2.26 49.10 108.76
C ILE A 479 -1.24 48.41 109.69
N HIS A 480 0.02 48.28 109.26
CA HIS A 480 1.10 47.75 110.11
C HIS A 480 1.51 48.70 111.24
N LEU A 481 1.48 50.02 111.03
CA LEU A 481 1.76 51.03 112.07
C LEU A 481 0.64 51.16 113.12
N THR A 482 -0.58 50.71 112.82
CA THR A 482 -1.71 50.68 113.77
C THR A 482 -1.84 49.35 114.54
N LYS A 483 -0.98 48.36 114.25
CA LYS A 483 -1.01 47.02 114.87
C LYS A 483 0.17 46.75 115.82
N ASN A 484 1.09 47.69 115.97
CA ASN A 484 2.05 47.78 117.06
C ASN A 484 1.64 48.94 117.97
#